data_AF-A0A6B3E8S4-F1
#
_entry.id   AF-A0A6B3E8S4-F1
#
_cell.length_a   1.000
_cell.length_b   1.000
_cell.length_c   1.000
_cell.angle_alpha   90.00
_cell.angle_beta   90.00
_cell.angle_gamma   90.00
#
_symmetry.space_group_name_H-M   'P 1'
#
loop_
_entity.id
_entity.type
_entity.pdbx_description
1 polymer ?
#
loop_
_entity_poly.entity_id
_entity_poly.type
_entity_poly.pdbx_seq_one_letter_code
_entity_poly.pdbx_strand_id
1 'polypeptide(L)' 'AEWAGRRFKLVDTGGWEQDVLGIDASVAAQAEYAIEASDAVVFVVDATVGATDTDEAVVRLLRKAGKPVVLCANKVDG' A
#
# COMPACT_ATOMS: atom_id res chain seq x y z
N ALA A 1 -10.12 13.18 -6.72
CA ALA A 1 -11.15 12.22 -7.16
C ALA A 1 -12.47 12.53 -6.45
N GLU A 2 -13.59 12.06 -7.00
CA GLU A 2 -14.91 12.14 -6.37
C GLU A 2 -15.64 10.81 -6.52
N TRP A 3 -16.30 10.34 -5.46
CA TRP A 3 -17.16 9.16 -5.49
C TRP A 3 -18.36 9.37 -4.57
N ALA A 4 -19.57 9.06 -5.05
CA ALA A 4 -20.81 9.21 -4.29
C ALA A 4 -20.96 10.59 -3.59
N GLY A 5 -20.58 11.67 -4.30
CA GLY A 5 -20.61 13.05 -3.77
C GLY A 5 -19.52 13.39 -2.75
N ARG A 6 -18.58 12.48 -2.49
CA ARG A 6 -17.43 12.69 -1.59
C ARG A 6 -16.17 12.93 -2.40
N ARG A 7 -15.53 14.08 -2.19
CA ARG A 7 -14.22 14.39 -2.76
C ARG A 7 -13.11 13.83 -1.88
N PHE A 8 -12.11 13.23 -2.50
CA PHE A 8 -10.93 12.71 -1.82
C PHE A 8 -9.68 12.86 -2.69
N LYS A 9 -8.52 12.86 -2.04
CA LYS A 9 -7.23 12.71 -2.70
C LYS A 9 -6.89 11.22 -2.71
N LEU A 10 -6.40 10.74 -3.85
CA LEU A 10 -5.89 9.39 -3.98
C LEU A 10 -4.40 9.51 -4.26
N VAL A 11 -3.60 8.83 -3.47
CA VAL A 11 -2.15 8.74 -3.64
C VAL A 11 -1.87 7.29 -3.98
N ASP A 12 -1.27 7.06 -5.15
CA ASP A 12 -0.77 5.76 -5.52
C ASP A 12 0.71 5.69 -5.09
N THR A 13 1.03 4.72 -4.24
CA THR A 13 2.42 4.39 -3.88
C THR A 13 3.03 3.39 -4.87
N GLY A 14 2.24 2.93 -5.85
CA GLY A 14 2.61 1.99 -6.89
C GLY A 14 3.15 2.65 -8.14
N GLY A 15 4.05 1.92 -8.80
CA GLY A 15 4.79 2.32 -9.99
C GLY A 15 6.27 2.49 -9.67
N TRP A 16 7.11 1.70 -10.34
CA TRP A 16 8.40 2.05 -10.96
C TRP A 16 9.30 0.81 -11.09
N GLU A 17 10.03 0.77 -12.21
CA GLU A 17 10.72 -0.36 -12.82
C GLU A 17 11.72 -1.08 -11.91
N GLN A 18 11.89 -2.38 -12.18
CA GLN A 18 12.85 -3.28 -11.56
C GLN A 18 14.29 -2.81 -11.78
N ASP A 19 14.81 -1.95 -10.92
CA ASP A 19 16.26 -1.84 -10.72
C ASP A 19 16.63 -2.52 -9.40
N VAL A 20 17.29 -3.67 -9.54
CA VAL A 20 17.37 -4.80 -8.59
C VAL A 20 18.15 -4.48 -7.29
N LEU A 21 18.60 -3.24 -7.09
CA LEU A 21 19.44 -2.82 -5.96
C LEU A 21 18.78 -1.66 -5.20
N GLY A 22 18.03 -1.98 -4.12
CA GLY A 22 17.51 -0.98 -3.17
C GLY A 22 16.00 -0.82 -3.10
N ILE A 23 15.24 -1.70 -3.76
CA ILE A 23 13.77 -1.65 -3.86
C ILE A 23 13.10 -1.62 -2.48
N ASP A 24 13.50 -2.49 -1.55
CA ASP A 24 12.81 -2.62 -0.26
C ASP A 24 12.87 -1.34 0.60
N ALA A 25 14.01 -0.65 0.60
CA ALA A 25 14.19 0.57 1.38
C ALA A 25 13.41 1.75 0.79
N SER A 26 13.40 1.87 -0.54
CA SER A 26 12.65 2.92 -1.24
C SER A 26 11.13 2.70 -1.10
N VAL A 27 10.67 1.46 -1.27
CA VAL A 27 9.26 1.07 -1.10
C VAL A 27 8.80 1.33 0.34
N ALA A 28 9.60 0.96 1.34
CA ALA A 28 9.28 1.23 2.73
C ALA A 28 9.18 2.74 3.02
N ALA A 29 10.10 3.56 2.51
CA ALA A 29 10.08 5.02 2.71
C ALA A 29 8.86 5.68 2.04
N GLN A 30 8.50 5.25 0.83
CA GLN A 30 7.31 5.73 0.14
C GLN A 30 6.02 5.32 0.87
N ALA A 31 5.95 4.06 1.32
CA ALA A 31 4.84 3.58 2.11
C ALA A 31 4.70 4.38 3.41
N GLU A 32 5.81 4.63 4.12
CA GLU A 32 5.82 5.42 5.36
C GLU A 32 5.30 6.85 5.13
N TYR A 33 5.79 7.55 4.09
CA TYR A 33 5.32 8.88 3.74
C TYR A 33 3.83 8.91 3.39
N ALA A 34 3.37 7.97 2.55
CA ALA A 34 1.98 7.90 2.14
C ALA A 34 1.06 7.55 3.32
N ILE A 35 1.48 6.63 4.20
CA ILE A 35 0.76 6.31 5.43
C ILE A 35 0.66 7.56 6.30
N GLU A 36 1.75 8.31 6.50
CA GLU A 36 1.76 9.53 7.32
C GLU A 36 0.84 10.63 6.76
N ALA A 37 0.80 10.81 5.44
CA ALA A 37 -0.01 11.82 4.78
C ALA A 37 -1.51 11.47 4.63
N SER A 38 -1.89 10.20 4.80
CA SER A 38 -3.26 9.72 4.52
C SER A 38 -4.16 9.69 5.76
N ASP A 39 -5.47 9.90 5.58
CA ASP A 39 -6.46 9.72 6.64
C ASP A 39 -6.86 8.24 6.83
N ALA A 40 -6.74 7.43 5.77
CA ALA A 40 -6.98 6.00 5.74
C ALA A 40 -6.14 5.35 4.63
N VAL A 41 -5.86 4.05 4.75
CA VAL A 41 -5.04 3.31 3.78
C VAL A 41 -5.80 2.13 3.20
N VAL A 42 -5.68 1.93 1.88
CA VAL A 42 -6.06 0.69 1.21
C VAL A 42 -4.79 -0.11 0.97
N PHE A 43 -4.61 -1.20 1.71
CA PHE A 43 -3.47 -2.09 1.54
C PHE A 43 -3.83 -3.17 0.52
N VAL A 44 -3.23 -3.10 -0.66
CA VAL A 44 -3.54 -4.00 -1.78
C VAL A 44 -2.50 -5.12 -1.81
N VAL A 45 -2.97 -6.38 -1.81
CA VAL A 45 -2.14 -7.58 -1.94
C VAL A 45 -2.56 -8.38 -3.17
N ASP A 46 -1.64 -9.17 -3.73
CA ASP A 46 -1.94 -10.10 -4.81
C ASP A 46 -2.50 -11.41 -4.21
N ALA A 47 -3.74 -11.78 -4.56
CA ALA A 47 -4.43 -12.95 -4.03
C ALA A 47 -3.92 -14.29 -4.60
N THR A 48 -3.18 -14.25 -5.72
CA THR A 48 -2.68 -15.44 -6.41
C THR A 48 -1.37 -15.95 -5.81
N VAL A 49 -0.71 -15.12 -5.01
CA VAL A 49 0.51 -15.46 -4.27
C VAL A 49 0.24 -15.36 -2.76
N GLY A 50 1.04 -16.06 -1.97
CA GLY A 50 1.01 -15.91 -0.52
C GLY A 50 1.54 -14.54 -0.08
N ALA A 51 1.41 -14.24 1.21
CA ALA A 51 2.05 -13.04 1.79
C ALA A 51 3.55 -13.05 1.53
N THR A 52 4.07 -11.93 1.04
CA THR A 52 5.50 -11.74 0.74
C THR A 52 6.23 -11.04 1.89
N ASP A 53 7.56 -11.10 1.91
CA ASP A 53 8.38 -10.37 2.90
C ASP A 53 8.12 -8.85 2.84
N THR A 54 7.88 -8.32 1.64
CA THR A 54 7.50 -6.92 1.41
C THR A 54 6.15 -6.59 2.04
N ASP A 55 5.15 -7.47 1.90
CA ASP A 55 3.84 -7.31 2.54
C ASP A 55 3.97 -7.27 4.06
N GLU A 56 4.77 -8.17 4.64
CA GLU A 56 5.01 -8.19 6.08
C GLU A 56 5.68 -6.91 6.59
N ALA A 57 6.63 -6.36 5.84
CA ALA A 57 7.29 -5.10 6.18
C ALA A 57 6.29 -3.93 6.20
N VAL A 58 5.44 -3.83 5.18
CA VAL A 58 4.39 -2.80 5.11
C VAL A 58 3.36 -2.96 6.22
N VAL A 59 2.96 -4.19 6.56
CA VAL A 59 2.04 -4.46 7.68
C VAL A 59 2.60 -3.96 9.02
N ARG A 60 3.91 -4.07 9.25
CA ARG A 60 4.53 -3.52 10.48
C ARG A 60 4.41 -1.99 10.53
N LEU A 61 4.61 -1.31 9.40
CA LEU A 61 4.45 0.15 9.30
C LEU A 61 2.99 0.56 9.55
N LEU A 62 2.04 -0.12 8.90
CA LEU A 62 0.61 0.14 9.05
C LEU A 62 0.13 -0.04 10.49
N ARG A 63 0.54 -1.12 11.15
CA ARG A 63 0.22 -1.39 12.56
C ARG A 63 0.79 -0.31 13.49
N LYS A 64 2.00 0.17 13.22
CA LYS A 64 2.63 1.26 14.00
C LYS A 64 1.91 2.59 13.81
N ALA A 65 1.42 2.87 12.60
CA ALA A 65 0.73 4.12 12.29
C ALA A 65 -0.65 4.24 12.94
N GLY A 66 -1.32 3.12 13.24
CA GLY A 66 -2.62 3.11 13.93
C GLY A 66 -3.77 3.74 13.14
N LYS A 67 -3.59 3.96 11.84
CA LYS A 67 -4.60 4.54 10.95
C LYS A 67 -5.61 3.48 10.49
N PRO A 68 -6.84 3.85 10.12
CA PRO A 68 -7.77 2.91 9.51
C PRO A 68 -7.19 2.27 8.25
N VAL A 69 -7.21 0.93 8.17
CA VAL A 69 -6.71 0.15 7.03
C VAL A 69 -7.80 -0.75 6.48
N VAL A 70 -7.95 -0.75 5.16
CA VAL A 70 -8.76 -1.71 4.41
C VAL A 70 -7.81 -2.62 3.62
N LEU A 71 -7.84 -3.93 3.90
CA LEU A 71 -7.11 -4.91 3.09
C LEU A 71 -7.90 -5.21 1.82
N CYS A 72 -7.24 -5.13 0.66
CA CYS A 72 -7.82 -5.41 -0.64
C CYS A 72 -7.03 -6.55 -1.31
N ALA A 73 -7.65 -7.71 -1.46
CA ALA A 73 -7.09 -8.81 -2.23
C ALA A 73 -7.39 -8.59 -3.73
N ASN A 74 -6.36 -8.40 -4.53
CA ASN A 74 -6.44 -8.12 -5.96
C ASN A 74 -6.10 -9.37 -6.79
N LYS A 75 -6.46 -9.38 -8.08
CA LYS A 75 -6.28 -10.53 -9.01
C LYS A 75 -7.08 -11.79 -8.63
N VAL A 76 -8.31 -11.58 -8.16
CA VAL A 76 -9.22 -12.65 -7.70
C VAL A 76 -10.05 -13.27 -8.84
N ASP A 77 -9.83 -12.84 -10.08
CA ASP A 77 -10.55 -13.25 -11.29
C ASP A 77 -10.07 -14.57 -11.90
N GLY A 78 -9.18 -15.30 -11.21
CA GLY A 78 -8.64 -16.60 -11.62
C GLY A 78 -9.60 -17.79 -11.49
#